data_AF-A0A969V5Y2-F1
#
_entry.id   AF-A0A969V5Y2-F1
#
_cell.length_a   1.000
_cell.length_b   1.000
_cell.length_c   1.000
_cell.angle_alpha   90.00
_cell.angle_beta   90.00
_cell.angle_gamma   90.00
#
_symmetry.space_group_name_H-M   'P 1'
#
loop_
_entity.id
_entity.type
_entity.pdbx_description
1 polymer ?
#
loop_
_entity_poly.entity_id
_entity_poly.type
_entity_poly.pdbx_seq_one_letter_code
_entity_poly.pdbx_strand_id
1 'polypeptide(L)'
;MMLSRKTQAKTDFPCTGSVIEDFKQQIPLLVQAYAGEVGHSVASIIAAGQMDPEAAEAFRTRYLAVRRAFAKKLIERGIEQDIFAPDLDPDLAIDLLYGPIYFRLLVGHGPLDLEFAERLVEHGLKGLLSDKPPAYRSAYRARC
;
A
#
# COMPACT_ATOMS: atom_id res chain seq x y z
N MET A 1 4.19 23.23 -8.77
CA MET A 1 2.76 22.92 -8.54
C MET A 1 2.65 22.21 -7.19
N MET A 2 2.36 22.95 -6.11
CA MET A 2 2.25 22.42 -4.75
C MET A 2 1.04 21.48 -4.68
N LEU A 3 1.27 20.20 -4.44
CA LEU A 3 0.23 19.29 -3.99
C LEU A 3 -0.29 19.84 -2.65
N SER A 4 -1.49 20.40 -2.67
CA SER A 4 -2.14 21.04 -1.53
C SER A 4 -2.22 20.09 -0.34
N ARG A 5 -1.93 20.59 0.88
CA ARG A 5 -2.07 19.89 2.18
C ARG A 5 -3.40 19.14 2.36
N LYS A 6 -4.43 19.49 1.59
CA LYS A 6 -5.78 18.90 1.69
C LYS A 6 -5.88 17.44 1.20
N THR A 7 -4.91 16.90 0.47
CA THR A 7 -4.96 15.51 -0.01
C THR A 7 -4.25 14.50 0.90
N GLN A 8 -3.56 14.98 1.95
CA GLN A 8 -2.75 14.13 2.83
C GLN A 8 -3.58 13.45 3.93
N ALA A 9 -4.66 14.10 4.39
CA ALA A 9 -5.42 13.71 5.58
C ALA A 9 -6.42 12.53 5.40
N LYS A 10 -6.50 11.91 4.21
CA LYS A 10 -7.46 10.81 3.93
C LYS A 10 -6.81 9.47 3.58
N THR A 11 -5.48 9.37 3.62
CA THR A 11 -4.75 8.13 3.29
C THR A 11 -3.76 7.71 4.37
N ASP A 12 -3.97 8.14 5.61
CA ASP A 12 -3.20 7.62 6.74
C ASP A 12 -3.58 6.15 6.93
N PHE A 13 -2.57 5.32 7.25
CA PHE A 13 -2.82 3.92 7.59
C PHE A 13 -3.67 3.87 8.86
N PRO A 14 -4.75 3.08 8.87
CA PRO A 14 -5.43 2.75 10.11
C PRO A 14 -4.45 2.09 11.07
N CYS A 15 -4.57 2.39 12.36
CA CYS A 15 -3.77 1.80 13.42
C CYS A 15 -4.69 1.09 14.41
N THR A 16 -5.13 -0.10 14.02
CA THR A 16 -6.05 -0.94 14.81
C THR A 16 -5.33 -1.85 15.81
N GLY A 17 -4.00 -1.94 15.70
CA GLY A 17 -3.18 -2.88 16.45
C GLY A 17 -3.04 -4.26 15.78
N SER A 18 -3.66 -4.46 14.60
CA SER A 18 -3.51 -5.66 13.78
C SER A 18 -3.02 -5.27 12.39
N VAL A 19 -1.83 -5.74 11.98
CA VAL A 19 -1.27 -5.44 10.65
C VAL A 19 -2.20 -5.90 9.51
N ILE A 20 -2.89 -7.03 9.71
CA ILE A 20 -3.83 -7.58 8.74
C ILE A 20 -5.02 -6.63 8.56
N GLU A 21 -5.58 -6.14 9.66
CA GLU A 21 -6.73 -5.25 9.62
C GLU A 21 -6.35 -3.88 9.06
N ASP A 22 -5.16 -3.39 9.41
CA ASP A 22 -4.63 -2.13 8.89
C ASP A 22 -4.50 -2.16 7.34
N PHE A 23 -4.00 -3.27 6.76
CA PHE A 23 -3.99 -3.44 5.30
C PHE A 23 -5.39 -3.62 4.71
N LYS A 24 -6.26 -4.40 5.35
CA LYS A 24 -7.65 -4.62 4.91
C LYS A 24 -8.47 -3.34 4.84
N GLN A 25 -8.14 -2.35 5.67
CA GLN A 25 -8.78 -1.04 5.62
C GLN A 25 -8.06 -0.08 4.66
N GLN A 26 -6.73 -0.11 4.62
CA GLN A 26 -5.95 0.84 3.81
C GLN A 26 -6.07 0.60 2.30
N ILE A 27 -6.05 -0.66 1.84
CA ILE A 27 -6.09 -0.97 0.41
C ILE A 27 -7.40 -0.50 -0.24
N PRO A 28 -8.59 -0.74 0.33
CA PRO A 28 -9.84 -0.15 -0.16
C PRO A 28 -9.84 1.37 -0.24
N LEU A 29 -9.29 2.06 0.78
CA LEU A 29 -9.19 3.53 0.77
C LEU A 29 -8.32 4.03 -0.38
N LEU A 30 -7.20 3.35 -0.64
CA LEU A 30 -6.32 3.67 -1.75
C LEU A 30 -7.01 3.45 -3.10
N VAL A 31 -7.66 2.30 -3.28
CA VAL A 31 -8.37 1.97 -4.53
C VAL A 31 -9.49 2.98 -4.79
N GLN A 32 -10.30 3.32 -3.78
CA GLN A 32 -11.33 4.34 -3.92
C GLN A 32 -10.76 5.73 -4.27
N ALA A 33 -9.64 6.13 -3.67
CA ALA A 33 -8.98 7.38 -4.03
C ALA A 33 -8.49 7.35 -5.49
N TYR A 34 -7.94 6.22 -5.94
CA TYR A 34 -7.40 6.07 -7.29
C TYR A 34 -8.46 5.84 -8.36
N ALA A 35 -9.69 5.50 -7.97
CA ALA A 35 -10.85 5.49 -8.87
C ALA A 35 -11.31 6.91 -9.27
N GLY A 36 -10.88 7.95 -8.56
CA GLY A 36 -11.28 9.35 -8.80
C GLY A 36 -10.19 10.25 -9.39
N GLU A 37 -10.33 11.57 -9.17
CA GLU A 37 -9.40 12.60 -9.69
C GLU A 37 -7.95 12.43 -9.19
N VAL A 38 -7.78 11.87 -7.99
CA VAL A 38 -6.44 11.59 -7.43
C VAL A 38 -5.71 10.56 -8.29
N GLY A 39 -6.39 9.49 -8.69
CA GLY A 39 -5.82 8.47 -9.59
C GLY A 39 -5.44 9.04 -10.94
N HIS A 40 -6.32 9.86 -11.54
CA HIS A 40 -6.03 10.55 -12.81
C HIS A 40 -4.77 11.43 -12.71
N SER A 41 -4.63 12.17 -11.61
CA SER A 41 -3.46 13.01 -11.37
C SER A 41 -2.17 12.18 -11.23
N VAL A 42 -2.24 11.07 -10.48
CA VAL A 42 -1.11 10.14 -10.31
C VAL A 42 -0.71 9.52 -11.65
N ALA A 43 -1.67 9.01 -12.42
CA ALA A 43 -1.43 8.42 -13.74
C ALA A 43 -0.79 9.43 -14.70
N SER A 44 -1.28 10.67 -14.70
CA SER A 44 -0.74 11.76 -15.53
C SER A 44 0.72 12.08 -15.20
N ILE A 45 1.08 12.10 -13.90
CA ILE A 45 2.46 12.33 -13.47
C ILE A 45 3.37 11.16 -13.89
N ILE A 46 2.91 9.91 -13.71
CA ILE A 46 3.66 8.72 -14.11
C ILE A 46 3.90 8.72 -15.64
N ALA A 47 2.89 9.10 -16.42
CA ALA A 47 2.98 9.22 -17.87
C ALA A 47 3.98 10.31 -18.28
N ALA A 48 3.92 11.50 -17.67
CA ALA A 48 4.89 12.57 -17.90
C ALA A 48 6.33 12.13 -17.57
N GLY A 49 6.49 11.37 -16.48
CA GLY A 49 7.79 10.82 -16.07
C GLY A 49 8.43 9.86 -17.06
N GLN A 50 7.70 9.34 -18.07
CA GLN A 50 8.30 8.52 -19.13
C GLN A 50 9.17 9.33 -20.09
N MET A 51 8.90 10.64 -20.21
CA MET A 51 9.64 11.55 -21.09
C MET A 51 10.47 12.58 -20.32
N ASP A 52 10.19 12.76 -19.02
CA ASP A 52 10.86 13.73 -18.15
C ASP A 52 11.44 13.01 -16.89
N PRO A 53 12.76 12.78 -16.85
CA PRO A 53 13.42 12.15 -15.70
C PRO A 53 13.27 12.94 -14.39
N GLU A 54 13.16 14.27 -14.44
CA GLU A 54 12.99 15.11 -13.25
C GLU A 54 11.59 14.91 -12.67
N ALA A 55 10.55 14.86 -13.52
CA ALA A 55 9.20 14.54 -13.09
C ALA A 55 9.10 13.14 -12.48
N ALA A 56 9.76 12.13 -13.08
CA ALA A 56 9.81 10.78 -12.55
C ALA A 56 10.48 10.73 -11.16
N GLU A 57 11.58 11.45 -10.99
CA GLU A 57 12.30 11.51 -9.72
C GLU A 57 11.52 12.25 -8.65
N ALA A 58 10.87 13.37 -9.00
CA ALA A 58 9.99 14.08 -8.10
C ALA A 58 8.82 13.20 -7.63
N PHE A 59 8.23 12.41 -8.53
CA PHE A 59 7.19 11.45 -8.18
C PHE A 59 7.70 10.39 -7.21
N ARG A 60 8.83 9.76 -7.51
CA ARG A 60 9.43 8.72 -6.65
C ARG A 60 9.76 9.24 -5.26
N THR A 61 10.44 10.37 -5.17
CA THR A 61 10.97 10.89 -3.90
C THR A 61 9.93 11.61 -3.05
N ARG A 62 9.00 12.35 -3.66
CA ARG A 62 8.06 13.21 -2.91
C ARG A 62 6.70 12.56 -2.69
N TYR A 63 6.28 11.66 -3.57
CA TYR A 63 4.97 11.01 -3.48
C TYR A 63 5.08 9.53 -3.11
N LEU A 64 5.82 8.75 -3.91
CA LEU A 64 5.87 7.29 -3.73
C LEU A 64 6.64 6.87 -2.48
N ALA A 65 7.81 7.47 -2.22
CA ALA A 65 8.67 7.10 -1.09
C ALA A 65 7.97 7.24 0.27
N VAL A 66 7.17 8.30 0.46
CA VAL A 66 6.40 8.50 1.69
C VAL A 66 5.43 7.34 1.91
N ARG A 67 4.66 6.97 0.88
CA ARG A 67 3.69 5.87 0.95
C ARG A 67 4.37 4.51 1.16
N ARG A 68 5.47 4.25 0.45
CA ARG A 68 6.28 3.03 0.63
C ARG A 68 6.85 2.92 2.03
N ALA A 69 7.37 4.00 2.60
CA ALA A 69 7.93 4.00 3.95
C ALA A 69 6.89 3.62 5.01
N PHE A 70 5.65 4.08 4.87
CA PHE A 70 4.56 3.67 5.78
C PHE A 70 4.20 2.19 5.63
N ALA A 71 3.99 1.71 4.39
CA ALA A 71 3.69 0.30 4.15
C ALA A 71 4.82 -0.63 4.62
N LYS A 72 6.08 -0.21 4.43
CA LYS A 72 7.27 -0.94 4.86
C LYS A 72 7.29 -1.16 6.36
N LYS A 73 7.06 -0.11 7.16
CA LYS A 73 6.95 -0.23 8.62
C LYS A 73 5.86 -1.21 9.06
N LEU A 74 4.74 -1.25 8.32
CA LEU A 74 3.64 -2.15 8.64
C LEU A 74 3.99 -3.62 8.34
N ILE A 75 4.71 -3.88 7.24
CA ILE A 75 5.25 -5.20 6.92
C ILE A 75 6.30 -5.63 7.94
N GLU A 76 7.26 -4.75 8.25
CA GLU A 76 8.30 -5.01 9.26
C GLU A 76 7.69 -5.37 10.63
N ARG A 77 6.67 -4.63 11.07
CA ARG A 77 5.91 -4.96 12.29
C ARG A 77 5.21 -6.32 12.20
N GLY A 78 4.70 -6.69 11.03
CA GLY A 78 4.08 -8.01 10.82
C GLY A 78 5.10 -9.15 10.87
N ILE A 79 6.32 -8.91 10.42
CA ILE A 79 7.45 -9.85 10.56
C ILE A 79 7.85 -9.98 12.03
N GLU A 80 8.00 -8.86 12.75
CA GLU A 80 8.32 -8.86 14.20
C GLU A 80 7.27 -9.59 15.05
N GLN A 81 6.02 -9.66 14.58
CA GLN A 81 4.91 -10.34 15.25
C GLN A 81 4.70 -11.79 14.79
N ASP A 82 5.62 -12.35 13.98
CA ASP A 82 5.51 -13.67 13.35
C ASP A 82 4.24 -13.87 12.50
N ILE A 83 3.61 -12.78 12.05
CA ILE A 83 2.41 -12.83 11.19
C ILE A 83 2.84 -13.08 9.74
N PHE A 84 3.88 -12.39 9.29
CA PHE A 84 4.46 -12.56 7.95
C PHE A 84 5.73 -13.41 7.99
N ALA A 85 6.12 -13.97 6.84
CA ALA A 85 7.31 -14.80 6.75
C ALA A 85 8.58 -14.06 7.21
N PRO A 86 9.48 -14.70 7.97
CA PRO A 86 10.64 -14.02 8.57
C PRO A 86 11.69 -13.57 7.56
N ASP A 87 11.71 -14.16 6.38
CA ASP A 87 12.56 -13.84 5.23
C ASP A 87 11.83 -13.00 4.16
N LEU A 88 10.61 -12.53 4.47
CA LEU A 88 9.85 -11.69 3.55
C LEU A 88 10.61 -10.38 3.29
N ASP A 89 10.89 -10.09 2.02
CA ASP A 89 11.36 -8.78 1.59
C ASP A 89 10.21 -7.76 1.66
N PRO A 90 10.30 -6.73 2.53
CA PRO A 90 9.24 -5.73 2.66
C PRO A 90 8.97 -4.96 1.37
N ASP A 91 10.00 -4.70 0.56
CA ASP A 91 9.84 -3.93 -0.66
C ASP A 91 9.10 -4.75 -1.74
N LEU A 92 9.37 -6.05 -1.84
CA LEU A 92 8.63 -6.97 -2.70
C LEU A 92 7.18 -7.16 -2.21
N ALA A 93 6.96 -7.26 -0.90
CA ALA A 93 5.61 -7.36 -0.33
C ALA A 93 4.74 -6.15 -0.71
N ILE A 94 5.32 -4.94 -0.67
CA ILE A 94 4.65 -3.72 -1.13
C ILE A 94 4.34 -3.81 -2.62
N ASP A 95 5.28 -4.26 -3.44
CA ASP A 95 5.06 -4.39 -4.89
C ASP A 95 3.94 -5.38 -5.23
N LEU A 96 3.82 -6.48 -4.49
CA LEU A 96 2.74 -7.46 -4.64
C LEU A 96 1.37 -6.88 -4.28
N LEU A 97 1.30 -6.04 -3.23
CA LEU A 97 0.05 -5.44 -2.75
C LEU A 97 -0.37 -4.20 -3.57
N TYR A 98 0.59 -3.41 -4.06
CA TYR A 98 0.32 -2.12 -4.71
C TYR A 98 0.43 -2.19 -6.22
N GLY A 99 1.28 -3.06 -6.75
CA GLY A 99 1.52 -3.24 -8.19
C GLY A 99 0.23 -3.46 -8.98
N PRO A 100 -0.68 -4.37 -8.57
CA PRO A 100 -1.94 -4.58 -9.26
C PRO A 100 -2.83 -3.32 -9.33
N ILE A 101 -2.79 -2.47 -8.32
CA ILE A 101 -3.54 -1.20 -8.27
C ILE A 101 -2.99 -0.25 -9.34
N TYR A 102 -1.67 -0.06 -9.41
CA TYR A 102 -1.03 0.75 -10.44
C TYR A 102 -1.22 0.17 -11.83
N PHE A 103 -1.19 -1.16 -11.98
CA PHE A 103 -1.41 -1.82 -13.26
C PHE A 103 -2.82 -1.58 -13.80
N ARG A 104 -3.85 -1.68 -12.94
CA ARG A 104 -5.23 -1.30 -13.34
C ARG A 104 -5.37 0.20 -13.58
N LEU A 105 -4.77 1.04 -12.74
CA LEU A 105 -4.81 2.50 -12.90
C LEU A 105 -4.23 2.96 -14.24
N LEU A 106 -3.06 2.42 -14.62
CA LEU A 106 -2.31 2.89 -15.80
C LEU A 106 -2.79 2.24 -17.09
N VAL A 107 -3.19 0.96 -17.05
CA VAL A 107 -3.59 0.21 -18.25
C VAL A 107 -5.10 0.23 -18.47
N GLY A 108 -5.90 0.39 -17.42
CA GLY A 108 -7.36 0.45 -17.52
C GLY A 108 -8.03 -0.88 -17.91
N HIS A 109 -7.35 -2.01 -17.72
CA HIS A 109 -7.85 -3.33 -18.14
C HIS A 109 -8.97 -3.90 -17.25
N GLY A 110 -9.30 -3.23 -16.15
CA GLY A 110 -10.34 -3.65 -15.21
C GLY A 110 -10.67 -2.55 -14.20
N PRO A 111 -11.79 -2.69 -13.48
CA PRO A 111 -12.25 -1.64 -12.55
C PRO A 111 -11.33 -1.50 -11.34
N LEU A 112 -11.23 -0.26 -10.83
CA LEU A 112 -10.70 0.06 -9.51
C LEU A 112 -11.88 0.27 -8.56
N ASP A 113 -12.43 -0.82 -8.03
CA ASP A 113 -13.58 -0.82 -7.13
C ASP A 113 -13.30 -1.55 -5.81
N LEU A 114 -14.29 -1.52 -4.92
CA LEU A 114 -14.17 -2.15 -3.60
C LEU A 114 -14.00 -3.66 -3.70
N GLU A 115 -14.71 -4.33 -4.62
CA GLU A 115 -14.60 -5.78 -4.81
C GLU A 115 -13.17 -6.18 -5.21
N PHE A 116 -12.56 -5.44 -6.14
CA PHE A 116 -11.16 -5.63 -6.49
C PHE A 116 -10.23 -5.42 -5.29
N ALA A 117 -10.44 -4.36 -4.52
CA ALA A 117 -9.60 -4.03 -3.38
C ALA A 117 -9.64 -5.13 -2.30
N GLU A 118 -10.83 -5.63 -1.95
CA GLU A 118 -11.04 -6.68 -0.95
C GLU A 118 -10.37 -7.99 -1.37
N ARG A 119 -10.57 -8.40 -2.63
CA ARG A 119 -9.95 -9.62 -3.16
C ARG A 119 -8.44 -9.49 -3.24
N LEU A 120 -7.93 -8.34 -3.68
CA LEU A 120 -6.50 -8.07 -3.78
C LEU A 120 -5.82 -8.20 -2.41
N VAL A 121 -6.36 -7.54 -1.38
CA VAL A 121 -5.75 -7.58 -0.05
C VAL A 121 -5.86 -8.97 0.58
N GLU A 122 -6.97 -9.68 0.38
CA GLU A 122 -7.13 -11.05 0.87
C GLU A 122 -6.08 -12.00 0.26
N HIS A 123 -5.97 -12.02 -1.08
CA HIS A 123 -5.06 -12.92 -1.77
C HIS A 123 -3.60 -12.50 -1.58
N GLY A 124 -3.34 -11.19 -1.60
CA GLY A 124 -2.04 -10.60 -1.37
C GLY A 124 -1.51 -10.97 0.02
N LEU A 125 -2.27 -10.66 1.09
CA LEU A 125 -1.85 -10.98 2.45
C LEU A 125 -1.67 -12.47 2.67
N LYS A 126 -2.55 -13.32 2.12
CA LYS A 126 -2.43 -14.77 2.23
C LYS A 126 -1.09 -15.28 1.69
N GLY A 127 -0.57 -14.69 0.62
CA GLY A 127 0.74 -15.03 0.05
C GLY A 127 1.94 -14.55 0.87
N LEU A 128 1.72 -13.70 1.88
CA LEU A 128 2.78 -13.13 2.73
C LEU A 128 2.84 -13.78 4.13
N LEU A 129 1.87 -14.61 4.49
CA LEU A 129 1.77 -15.22 5.81
C LEU A 129 2.94 -16.17 6.07
N SER A 130 3.37 -16.23 7.33
CA SER A 130 4.35 -17.22 7.79
C SER A 130 3.74 -18.63 7.81
N ASP A 131 4.50 -19.62 7.38
CA ASP A 131 4.15 -21.04 7.54
C ASP A 131 4.36 -21.53 8.98
N LYS A 132 5.05 -20.75 9.82
CA LYS A 132 5.25 -21.08 11.23
C LYS A 132 3.98 -20.74 12.03
N PRO A 133 3.52 -21.62 12.94
CA PRO A 133 2.44 -21.26 13.84
C PRO A 133 2.85 -20.04 14.68
N PRO A 134 1.93 -19.08 14.92
CA PRO A 134 2.26 -17.85 15.63
C PRO A 134 2.83 -18.17 17.01
N ALA A 135 3.97 -17.57 17.36
CA ALA A 135 4.54 -17.70 18.68
C ALA A 135 3.50 -17.28 19.72
N TYR A 136 3.32 -18.10 20.76
CA TYR A 136 2.29 -17.96 21.80
C TYR A 136 2.11 -16.50 22.27
N ARG A 137 0.88 -15.98 22.12
CA ARG A 137 0.53 -14.57 22.32
C ARG A 137 0.63 -14.15 23.80
N SER A 138 1.70 -13.44 24.16
CA SER A 138 1.62 -12.43 25.22
C SER A 138 0.74 -11.28 24.70
N ALA A 139 -0.32 -10.95 25.43
CA ALA A 139 -1.26 -9.88 25.09
C ALA A 139 -0.59 -8.50 25.18
N TYR A 140 0.32 -8.19 24.27
CA TYR A 140 0.86 -6.85 24.13
C TYR A 140 -0.10 -6.04 23.25
N ARG A 141 -0.88 -5.16 23.89
CA ARG A 141 -1.60 -4.10 23.17
C ARG A 141 -0.53 -3.15 22.59
N ALA A 142 -0.21 -3.32 21.31
CA ALA A 142 0.68 -2.42 20.60
C ALA A 142 0.02 -1.03 20.52
N ARG A 143 0.73 0.01 20.98
CA ARG A 143 0.39 1.40 20.67
C ARG A 143 0.91 1.73 19.28
N CYS A 144 0.15 2.58 18.59
CA CYS A 144 0.51 3.20 17.32
C CYS A 144 1.90 3.82 17.35
#